data_AF-A0A9Q3UQV3-F1
#
_entry.id   AF-A0A9Q3UQV3-F1
#
_cell.length_a   1.000
_cell.length_b   1.000
_cell.length_c   1.000
_cell.angle_alpha   90.00
_cell.angle_beta   90.00
_cell.angle_gamma   90.00
#
_symmetry.space_group_name_H-M   'P 1'
#
loop_
_entity.id
_entity.type
_entity.pdbx_description
1 polymer ?
#
loop_
_entity_poly.entity_id
_entity_poly.type
_entity_poly.pdbx_seq_one_letter_code
_entity_poly.pdbx_strand_id
1 'polypeptide(L)'
;MSEENKGGRPTLYDPNFHPQKVLGYCLLGLTDEQMAGIFEIATSTFYEWKLTYPKFSEAIKNGKEEADVKIAASLFKRATGHKEKRTIPIKLRTTVNGEGSTERVELIEVEDYFPPDTGAQIFWLKNRNPQMWRDKKEIDVNDASTITGVTLIDDDDENETSE
;
A
#
# COMPACT_ATOMS: atom_id res chain seq x y z
N MET A 1 27.72 -21.16 8.70
CA MET A 1 27.44 -22.58 8.41
C MET A 1 26.40 -22.61 7.30
N SER A 2 26.87 -22.63 6.07
CA SER A 2 26.06 -22.73 4.86
C SER A 2 25.95 -24.21 4.50
N GLU A 3 24.76 -24.77 4.59
CA GLU A 3 24.51 -26.15 4.17
C GLU A 3 24.75 -26.28 2.66
N GLU A 4 25.73 -27.09 2.29
CA GLU A 4 25.97 -27.54 0.92
C GLU A 4 24.83 -28.46 0.49
N ASN A 5 23.99 -28.00 -0.43
CA ASN A 5 22.96 -28.85 -1.03
C ASN A 5 23.57 -29.65 -2.21
N LYS A 6 23.44 -30.98 -2.14
CA LYS A 6 23.99 -31.94 -3.11
C LYS A 6 23.19 -31.92 -4.42
N GLY A 7 23.88 -31.56 -5.51
CA GLY A 7 23.60 -32.06 -6.86
C GLY A 7 22.34 -31.55 -7.57
N GLY A 8 22.24 -30.25 -7.82
CA GLY A 8 21.27 -29.64 -8.74
C GLY A 8 21.81 -28.33 -9.33
N ARG A 9 21.18 -27.81 -10.40
CA ARG A 9 21.51 -26.46 -10.92
C ARG A 9 21.36 -25.46 -9.77
N PRO A 10 22.40 -24.65 -9.46
CA PRO A 10 22.30 -23.66 -8.39
C PRO A 10 21.09 -22.76 -8.58
N THR A 11 20.30 -22.58 -7.53
CA THR A 11 19.18 -21.63 -7.57
C THR A 11 19.74 -20.20 -7.61
N LEU A 12 19.07 -19.30 -8.34
CA LEU A 12 19.48 -17.88 -8.41
C LEU A 12 19.23 -17.13 -7.08
N TYR A 13 18.63 -17.80 -6.09
CA TYR A 13 18.26 -17.20 -4.82
C TYR A 13 19.46 -17.07 -3.86
N ASP A 14 19.76 -15.83 -3.50
CA ASP A 14 20.66 -15.46 -2.41
C ASP A 14 19.86 -15.12 -1.13
N PRO A 15 20.00 -15.91 -0.05
CA PRO A 15 19.30 -15.71 1.23
C PRO A 15 19.64 -14.42 2.01
N ASN A 16 20.78 -13.77 1.73
CA ASN A 16 21.17 -12.53 2.40
C ASN A 16 20.75 -11.30 1.59
N PHE A 17 20.78 -11.41 0.26
CA PHE A 17 20.51 -10.29 -0.63
C PHE A 17 19.02 -10.11 -0.93
N HIS A 18 18.32 -11.19 -1.33
CA HIS A 18 16.96 -11.06 -1.86
C HIS A 18 15.94 -10.62 -0.81
N PRO A 19 15.92 -11.16 0.43
CA PRO A 19 15.02 -10.68 1.49
C PRO A 19 15.19 -9.18 1.80
N GLN A 20 16.44 -8.70 1.83
CA GLN A 20 16.72 -7.29 2.10
C GLN A 20 16.21 -6.38 0.96
N LYS A 21 16.36 -6.82 -0.30
CA LYS A 21 15.89 -6.06 -1.46
C LYS A 21 14.37 -6.00 -1.57
N VAL A 22 13.66 -7.12 -1.37
CA VAL A 22 12.20 -7.12 -1.44
C VAL A 22 11.54 -6.27 -0.38
N LEU A 23 12.12 -6.19 0.82
CA LEU A 23 11.63 -5.28 1.85
C LEU A 23 11.59 -3.83 1.33
N GLY A 24 12.69 -3.36 0.73
CA GLY A 24 12.77 -2.02 0.14
C GLY A 24 11.79 -1.81 -1.02
N TYR A 25 11.60 -2.83 -1.87
CA TYR A 25 10.62 -2.76 -2.96
C TYR A 25 9.17 -2.73 -2.47
N CYS A 26 8.85 -3.45 -1.40
CA CYS A 26 7.52 -3.38 -0.78
C CYS A 26 7.25 -1.99 -0.20
N LEU A 27 8.25 -1.34 0.41
CA LEU A 27 8.14 0.05 0.91
C LEU A 27 7.89 1.07 -0.22
N LEU A 28 8.33 0.75 -1.43
CA LEU A 28 8.06 1.54 -2.63
C LEU A 28 6.70 1.21 -3.28
N GLY A 29 5.95 0.23 -2.73
CA GLY A 29 4.63 -0.16 -3.22
C GLY A 29 4.66 -1.05 -4.47
N LEU A 30 5.76 -1.76 -4.73
CA LEU A 30 5.86 -2.63 -5.90
C LEU A 30 5.04 -3.90 -5.74
N THR A 31 4.46 -4.35 -6.85
CA THR A 31 3.77 -5.64 -6.97
C THR A 31 4.77 -6.79 -7.07
N ASP A 32 4.31 -8.01 -6.79
CA ASP A 32 5.15 -9.22 -6.86
C ASP A 32 5.68 -9.43 -8.30
N GLU A 33 4.89 -9.09 -9.31
CA GLU A 33 5.25 -9.16 -10.73
C GLU A 33 6.34 -8.14 -11.10
N GLN A 34 6.23 -6.90 -10.59
CA GLN A 34 7.26 -5.89 -10.79
C GLN A 34 8.57 -6.28 -10.11
N MET A 35 8.51 -6.83 -8.90
CA MET A 35 9.70 -7.33 -8.20
C MET A 35 10.34 -8.49 -8.95
N ALA A 36 9.55 -9.44 -9.45
CA ALA A 36 10.05 -10.54 -10.28
C ALA A 36 10.76 -10.02 -11.55
N GLY A 37 10.19 -9.01 -12.22
CA GLY A 37 10.81 -8.36 -13.36
C GLY A 37 12.14 -7.68 -13.03
N ILE A 38 12.26 -7.01 -11.87
CA ILE A 38 13.52 -6.39 -11.41
C ILE A 38 14.60 -7.43 -11.11
N PHE A 39 14.22 -8.58 -10.58
CA PHE A 39 15.14 -9.69 -10.35
C PHE A 39 15.41 -10.52 -11.60
N GLU A 40 14.85 -10.14 -12.75
CA GLU A 40 14.98 -10.84 -14.03
C GLU A 40 14.59 -12.33 -13.93
N ILE A 41 13.58 -12.64 -13.10
CA ILE A 41 13.06 -14.00 -12.90
C ILE A 41 11.61 -14.08 -13.35
N ALA A 42 11.17 -15.29 -13.69
CA ALA A 42 9.76 -15.55 -13.94
C ALA A 42 8.94 -15.30 -12.66
N THR A 43 7.71 -14.82 -12.82
CA THR A 43 6.77 -14.62 -11.70
C THR A 43 6.51 -15.92 -10.94
N SER A 44 6.44 -17.05 -11.64
CA SER A 44 6.34 -18.39 -11.04
C SER A 44 7.52 -18.69 -10.10
N THR A 45 8.74 -18.37 -10.51
CA THR A 45 9.95 -18.53 -9.67
C THR A 45 9.90 -17.63 -8.44
N PHE A 46 9.38 -16.41 -8.57
CA PHE A 46 9.20 -15.52 -7.42
C PHE A 46 8.20 -16.09 -6.39
N TYR A 47 7.09 -16.66 -6.86
CA TYR A 47 6.14 -17.34 -5.96
C TYR A 47 6.73 -18.61 -5.35
N GLU A 48 7.52 -19.37 -6.10
CA GLU A 48 8.26 -20.51 -5.57
C GLU A 48 9.22 -20.06 -4.46
N TRP A 49 9.93 -18.94 -4.62
CA TRP A 49 10.80 -18.40 -3.58
C TRP A 49 10.03 -18.03 -2.30
N LYS A 50 8.81 -17.50 -2.43
CA LYS A 50 7.94 -17.22 -1.28
C LYS A 50 7.52 -18.49 -0.54
N LEU A 51 7.32 -19.59 -1.26
CA LEU A 51 6.93 -20.87 -0.66
C LEU A 51 8.14 -21.57 -0.01
N THR A 52 9.27 -21.59 -0.72
CA THR A 52 10.47 -22.35 -0.34
C THR A 52 11.31 -21.65 0.72
N TYR A 53 11.32 -20.30 0.75
CA TYR A 53 12.18 -19.53 1.65
C TYR A 53 11.36 -18.67 2.63
N PRO A 54 11.16 -19.14 3.88
CA PRO A 54 10.37 -18.42 4.88
C PRO A 54 10.83 -16.98 5.13
N LYS A 55 12.15 -16.75 5.20
CA LYS A 55 12.73 -15.41 5.40
C LYS A 55 12.36 -14.43 4.28
N PHE A 56 12.25 -14.92 3.04
CA PHE A 56 11.85 -14.10 1.90
C PHE A 56 10.38 -13.71 1.99
N SER A 57 9.52 -14.67 2.32
CA SER A 57 8.10 -14.46 2.53
C SER A 57 7.82 -13.48 3.68
N GLU A 58 8.54 -13.65 4.80
CA GLU A 58 8.48 -12.77 5.95
C GLU A 58 8.91 -11.34 5.59
N ALA A 59 9.99 -11.16 4.82
CA ALA A 59 10.43 -9.84 4.38
C ALA A 59 9.38 -9.13 3.52
N ILE A 60 8.70 -9.84 2.60
CA ILE A 60 7.62 -9.27 1.80
C ILE A 60 6.43 -8.87 2.67
N LYS A 61 6.02 -9.73 3.61
CA LYS A 61 4.91 -9.46 4.52
C LYS A 61 5.20 -8.22 5.36
N ASN A 62 6.36 -8.18 6.00
CA ASN A 62 6.77 -7.08 6.86
C ASN A 62 6.92 -5.77 6.07
N GLY A 63 7.48 -5.84 4.85
CA GLY A 63 7.63 -4.67 4.00
C GLY A 63 6.28 -4.07 3.57
N LYS A 64 5.30 -4.91 3.23
CA LYS A 64 3.93 -4.48 2.88
C LYS A 64 3.22 -3.88 4.10
N GLU A 65 3.30 -4.54 5.25
CA GLU A 65 2.72 -4.04 6.50
C GLU A 65 3.33 -2.70 6.93
N GLU A 66 4.66 -2.55 6.83
CA GLU A 66 5.32 -1.28 7.17
C GLU A 66 4.90 -0.14 6.22
N ALA A 67 4.76 -0.43 4.92
CA ALA A 67 4.25 0.54 3.96
C ALA A 67 2.83 0.99 4.32
N ASP A 68 1.93 0.03 4.59
CA ASP A 68 0.55 0.29 4.97
C ASP A 68 0.46 1.10 6.27
N VAL A 69 1.29 0.76 7.28
CA VAL A 69 1.35 1.48 8.56
C VAL A 69 1.77 2.94 8.36
N LYS A 70 2.77 3.22 7.51
CA LYS A 70 3.22 4.59 7.22
C LYS A 70 2.11 5.42 6.56
N ILE A 71 1.38 4.83 5.63
CA ILE A 71 0.23 5.48 4.99
C ILE A 71 -0.89 5.69 6.01
N ALA A 72 -1.22 4.69 6.83
CA ALA A 72 -2.25 4.81 7.86
C ALA A 72 -1.93 5.91 8.89
N ALA A 73 -0.68 6.00 9.34
CA ALA A 73 -0.23 7.05 10.26
C ALA A 73 -0.34 8.45 9.61
N SER A 74 0.08 8.58 8.35
CA SER A 74 -0.02 9.83 7.59
C SER A 74 -1.48 10.24 7.37
N LEU A 75 -2.34 9.28 7.03
CA LEU A 75 -3.77 9.50 6.86
C LEU A 75 -4.42 9.95 8.18
N PHE A 76 -4.05 9.33 9.31
CA PHE A 76 -4.52 9.74 10.63
C PHE A 76 -4.11 11.17 10.97
N LYS A 77 -2.82 11.53 10.77
CA LYS A 77 -2.31 12.90 10.96
C LYS A 77 -3.07 13.94 10.12
N ARG A 78 -3.50 13.56 8.91
CA ARG A 78 -4.33 14.41 8.03
C ARG A 78 -5.79 14.45 8.48
N ALA A 79 -6.35 13.34 8.93
CA ALA A 79 -7.72 13.23 9.43
C ALA A 79 -7.93 14.05 10.71
N THR A 80 -6.95 14.12 11.61
CA THR A 80 -7.05 14.91 12.87
C THR A 80 -6.67 16.37 12.72
N GLY A 81 -6.02 16.74 11.62
CA GLY A 81 -5.30 18.01 11.51
C GLY A 81 -4.03 18.03 12.37
N HIS A 82 -3.12 18.94 12.07
CA HIS A 82 -1.87 19.10 12.79
C HIS A 82 -1.26 20.48 12.57
N LYS A 83 -0.24 20.81 13.36
CA LYS A 83 0.59 22.00 13.19
C LYS A 83 2.00 21.56 12.82
N GLU A 84 2.62 22.23 11.86
CA GLU A 84 3.98 21.93 11.43
C GLU A 84 4.83 23.19 11.45
N LYS A 85 6.03 23.10 12.03
CA LYS A 85 6.97 24.21 12.05
C LYS A 85 7.86 24.13 10.82
N ARG A 86 7.94 25.22 10.06
CA ARG A 86 8.86 25.38 8.93
C ARG A 86 9.86 26.47 9.22
N THR A 87 11.13 26.21 8.92
CA THR A 87 12.19 27.20 8.99
C THR A 87 12.31 27.90 7.64
N ILE A 88 12.03 29.19 7.60
CA ILE A 88 12.17 29.99 6.38
C ILE A 88 13.38 30.92 6.46
N PRO A 89 14.25 30.96 5.43
CA PRO A 89 15.30 31.97 5.36
C PRO A 89 14.70 33.29 4.88
N ILE A 90 14.74 34.30 5.74
CA ILE A 90 14.34 35.65 5.38
C ILE A 90 15.60 36.49 5.19
N LYS A 91 15.68 37.19 4.05
CA LYS A 91 16.76 38.15 3.78
C LYS A 91 16.40 39.48 4.42
N LEU A 92 17.11 39.85 5.47
CA LEU A 92 17.00 41.17 6.07
C LEU A 92 18.08 42.07 5.47
N ARG A 93 17.64 43.18 4.87
CA ARG A 93 18.52 44.24 4.39
C ARG A 93 18.43 45.39 5.39
N THR A 94 19.51 45.62 6.13
CA THR A 94 19.62 46.79 7.01
C THR A 94 20.41 47.87 6.29
N THR A 95 19.78 49.01 6.04
CA THR A 95 20.44 50.20 5.49
C THR A 95 20.81 51.08 6.67
N VAL A 96 22.11 51.29 6.90
CA VAL A 96 22.58 52.22 7.93
C VAL A 96 22.92 53.54 7.23
N ASN A 97 22.23 54.62 7.59
CA ASN A 97 22.52 55.99 7.16
C ASN A 97 22.66 56.25 5.65
N GLY A 98 21.96 55.49 4.80
CA GLY A 98 21.94 55.73 3.34
C GLY A 98 23.21 55.33 2.57
N GLU A 99 24.28 54.93 3.26
CA GLU A 99 25.51 54.40 2.65
C GLU A 99 25.83 53.02 3.25
N GLY A 100 25.71 52.00 2.40
CA GLY A 100 25.96 50.60 2.76
C GLY A 100 24.69 49.86 3.16
N SER A 101 24.44 48.75 2.47
CA SER A 101 23.45 47.76 2.90
C SER A 101 24.14 46.47 3.30
N THR A 102 23.96 46.07 4.54
CA THR A 102 24.39 44.75 5.02
C THR A 102 23.23 43.78 4.83
N GLU A 103 23.46 42.72 4.06
CA GLU A 103 22.49 41.64 3.89
C GLU A 103 22.80 40.54 4.90
N ARG A 104 21.80 40.14 5.69
CA ARG A 104 21.89 38.94 6.55
C ARG A 104 20.70 38.03 6.30
N VAL A 105 20.95 36.73 6.35
CA VAL A 105 19.89 35.71 6.30
C VAL A 105 19.59 35.29 7.73
N GLU A 106 18.33 35.43 8.14
CA GLU A 106 17.85 35.00 9.45
C GLU A 106 16.86 33.84 9.26
N LEU A 107 17.03 32.78 10.04
CA LEU A 107 16.16 31.61 10.03
C LEU A 107 15.04 31.82 11.06
N ILE A 108 13.81 31.95 10.58
CA ILE A 108 12.64 32.12 11.46
C ILE A 108 11.79 30.85 11.41
N GLU A 109 11.38 30.36 12.59
CA GLU A 109 10.40 29.28 12.71
C GLU A 109 8.98 29.85 12.55
N VAL A 110 8.26 29.38 11.54
CA VAL A 110 6.85 29.70 11.31
C VAL A 110 6.02 28.44 11.55
N GLU A 111 4.93 28.55 12.29
CA GLU A 111 3.98 27.45 12.52
C GLU A 111 2.85 27.52 11.49
N ASP A 112 2.76 26.51 10.63
CA ASP A 112 1.65 26.31 9.69
C ASP A 112 0.58 25.41 10.33
N TYR A 113 -0.69 25.79 10.19
CA TYR A 113 -1.82 24.99 10.65
C TYR A 113 -2.48 24.25 9.48
N PHE A 114 -2.57 22.93 9.60
CA PHE A 114 -3.24 22.04 8.66
C PHE A 114 -4.56 21.57 9.28
N PRO A 115 -5.72 22.04 8.78
CA PRO A 115 -7.00 21.66 9.35
C PRO A 115 -7.29 20.16 9.13
N PRO A 116 -8.17 19.56 9.96
CA PRO A 116 -8.62 18.19 9.77
C PRO A 116 -9.30 17.97 8.41
N ASP A 117 -8.95 16.89 7.71
CA ASP A 117 -9.56 16.53 6.42
C ASP A 117 -10.80 15.62 6.62
N THR A 118 -11.98 16.15 6.28
CA THR A 118 -13.25 15.43 6.45
C THR A 118 -13.33 14.17 5.58
N GLY A 119 -12.73 14.15 4.39
CA GLY A 119 -12.72 12.96 3.52
C GLY A 119 -11.91 11.81 4.12
N ALA A 120 -10.74 12.12 4.68
CA ALA A 120 -9.90 11.17 5.41
C ALA A 120 -10.61 10.62 6.65
N GLN A 121 -11.36 11.47 7.38
CA GLN A 121 -12.19 11.05 8.51
C GLN A 121 -13.30 10.08 8.08
N ILE A 122 -14.06 10.42 7.02
CA ILE A 122 -15.13 9.56 6.50
C ILE A 122 -14.57 8.21 6.05
N PHE A 123 -13.46 8.21 5.30
CA PHE A 123 -12.81 6.97 4.86
C PHE A 123 -12.34 6.12 6.03
N TRP A 124 -11.74 6.74 7.05
CA TRP A 124 -11.33 6.05 8.27
C TRP A 124 -12.52 5.43 9.01
N LEU A 125 -13.60 6.17 9.18
CA LEU A 125 -14.81 5.71 9.88
C LEU A 125 -15.51 4.57 9.14
N LYS A 126 -15.58 4.64 7.80
CA LYS A 126 -16.09 3.56 6.94
C LYS A 126 -15.32 2.25 7.14
N ASN A 127 -14.01 2.32 7.29
CA ASN A 127 -13.18 1.14 7.47
C ASN A 127 -13.18 0.63 8.93
N ARG A 128 -13.22 1.53 9.92
CA ARG A 128 -13.12 1.18 11.35
C ARG A 128 -14.47 0.78 11.97
N ASN A 129 -15.57 1.37 11.53
CA ASN A 129 -16.92 1.04 11.97
C ASN A 129 -17.90 1.01 10.78
N PRO A 130 -17.80 -0.01 9.91
CA PRO A 130 -18.62 -0.10 8.70
C PRO A 130 -20.11 -0.23 8.99
N GLN A 131 -20.51 -0.78 10.14
CA GLN A 131 -21.93 -0.93 10.48
C GLN A 131 -22.66 0.42 10.54
N MET A 132 -21.98 1.47 11.03
CA MET A 132 -22.55 2.79 11.19
C MET A 132 -22.25 3.74 10.02
N TRP A 133 -21.09 3.56 9.36
CA TRP A 133 -20.58 4.56 8.41
C TRP A 133 -20.51 4.10 6.95
N ARG A 134 -20.69 2.80 6.66
CA ARG A 134 -20.70 2.31 5.27
C ARG A 134 -21.91 2.86 4.52
N ASP A 135 -21.72 3.16 3.25
CA ASP A 135 -22.83 3.63 2.40
C ASP A 135 -23.90 2.54 2.29
N LYS A 136 -25.15 2.89 2.59
CA LYS A 136 -26.30 2.02 2.37
C LYS A 136 -26.72 2.13 0.91
N LYS A 137 -26.78 1.00 0.21
CA LYS A 137 -27.42 0.90 -1.10
C LYS A 137 -28.78 0.26 -0.89
N GLU A 138 -29.84 1.00 -1.13
CA GLU A 138 -31.18 0.45 -1.27
C GLU A 138 -31.28 -0.09 -2.69
N ILE A 139 -31.39 -1.42 -2.82
CA ILE A 139 -31.67 -2.07 -4.11
C ILE A 139 -33.18 -2.23 -4.14
N ASP A 140 -33.86 -1.45 -4.98
CA ASP A 140 -35.27 -1.66 -5.24
C ASP A 140 -35.42 -2.91 -6.13
N VAL A 141 -35.96 -3.98 -5.57
CA VAL A 141 -36.15 -5.28 -6.24
C VAL A 141 -37.44 -5.27 -7.09
N ASN A 142 -38.15 -4.15 -7.18
CA ASN A 142 -39.39 -4.05 -7.96
C ASN A 142 -39.21 -3.73 -9.44
N ASP A 143 -37.96 -3.59 -9.92
CA ASP A 143 -37.73 -3.48 -11.36
C ASP A 143 -37.70 -4.89 -11.99
N ALA A 144 -38.88 -5.35 -12.40
CA ALA A 144 -39.10 -6.59 -13.14
C ALA A 144 -38.55 -6.51 -14.59
N SER A 145 -37.34 -5.99 -14.73
CA SER A 145 -36.58 -5.98 -15.98
C SER A 145 -35.85 -7.32 -16.13
N THR A 146 -36.62 -8.32 -16.56
CA THR A 146 -36.22 -9.49 -17.37
C THR A 146 -34.80 -10.02 -17.14
N ILE A 147 -34.62 -10.90 -16.15
CA ILE A 147 -33.49 -11.85 -16.17
C ILE A 147 -33.84 -12.96 -17.18
N THR A 148 -33.61 -12.71 -18.46
CA THR A 148 -33.47 -13.78 -19.47
C THR A 148 -32.03 -14.25 -19.46
N GLY A 149 -31.77 -15.43 -18.88
CA GLY A 149 -30.45 -16.04 -19.04
C GLY A 149 -30.01 -17.09 -18.02
N VAL A 150 -30.90 -17.70 -17.24
CA VAL A 150 -30.54 -18.89 -16.47
C VAL A 150 -31.65 -19.93 -16.65
N THR A 151 -31.48 -20.81 -17.65
CA THR A 151 -32.17 -22.10 -17.68
C THR A 151 -31.46 -23.03 -16.71
N LEU A 152 -32.14 -23.39 -15.63
CA LEU A 152 -31.81 -24.58 -14.85
C LEU A 152 -32.05 -25.76 -15.79
N ILE A 153 -30.97 -26.47 -16.13
CA ILE A 153 -31.06 -27.80 -16.73
C ILE A 153 -31.26 -28.72 -15.53
N ASP A 154 -32.49 -29.20 -15.34
CA ASP A 154 -32.74 -30.32 -14.44
C ASP A 154 -32.14 -31.57 -15.10
N ASP A 155 -30.95 -31.96 -14.65
CA ASP A 155 -30.39 -33.30 -14.88
C ASP A 155 -31.18 -34.29 -14.02
N ASP A 156 -32.33 -34.75 -14.53
CA ASP A 156 -33.02 -35.95 -14.02
C ASP A 156 -33.39 -36.84 -15.22
N ASP A 157 -32.37 -37.53 -15.74
CA ASP A 157 -32.54 -38.69 -16.62
C ASP A 157 -32.19 -39.95 -15.82
N GLU A 158 -33.11 -40.38 -14.95
CA GLU A 158 -33.12 -41.73 -14.38
C GLU A 158 -34.48 -42.40 -14.61
N ASN A 159 -34.48 -43.25 -15.65
CA ASN A 159 -34.91 -44.65 -15.57
C ASN A 159 -36.43 -44.94 -15.52
N GLU A 160 -37.09 -44.88 -16.68
CA GLU A 160 -38.33 -45.64 -16.92
C GLU A 160 -38.00 -47.12 -17.17
N THR A 161 -38.26 -47.94 -16.15
CA THR A 161 -38.44 -49.38 -16.29
C THR A 161 -39.79 -49.72 -16.95
N SER A 162 -39.77 -50.81 -17.74
CA SER A 162 -40.86 -51.75 -18.09
C SER A 162 -41.73 -51.45 -19.33
N GLU A 163 -41.53 -52.23 -20.41
CA GLU A 163 -42.25 -53.49 -20.68
C GLU A 163 -41.45 -54.40 -21.63
#